data_AF-A0AAV9C6U9-F1
#
_entry.id   AF-A0AAV9C6U9-F1
#
_cell.length_a   1.000
_cell.length_b   1.000
_cell.length_c   1.000
_cell.angle_alpha   90.00
_cell.angle_beta   90.00
_cell.angle_gamma   90.00
#
_symmetry.space_group_name_H-M   'P 1'
#
loop_
_entity.id
_entity.type
_entity.pdbx_description
1 polymer ?
#
loop_
_entity_poly.entity_id
_entity_poly.type
_entity_poly.pdbx_seq_one_letter_code
_entity_poly.pdbx_strand_id
1 'polypeptide(L)'
;MDQTQRNTNRVVGTYGYMAPEYAMHGLYSIKSDVFSFGVLCLEIITGRRNSHFCTSDGVFDLLSHVWRYWTKGKVLEVVDPVLDDFPRNKAMQCIHIALLCVQEDAMIRPNMSSVVLMLSNYSTSVRVPSRPAFSFGDSEPNQPMLIESQPMMSAEDFTELEPR
;
A
#
# COMPACT_ATOMS: atom_id res chain seq x y z
N MET A 1 14.56 -6.84 16.67
CA MET A 1 13.84 -6.51 17.91
C MET A 1 13.36 -5.09 17.76
N ASP A 2 12.04 -4.90 17.60
CA ASP A 2 11.25 -3.74 18.06
C ASP A 2 9.81 -3.95 17.54
N GLN A 3 9.06 -4.80 18.24
CA GLN A 3 7.66 -5.08 17.91
C GLN A 3 6.79 -4.52 19.03
N THR A 4 6.79 -3.19 19.16
CA THR A 4 5.85 -2.49 20.06
C THR A 4 4.51 -2.39 19.34
N GLN A 5 3.75 -3.49 19.34
CA GLN A 5 2.38 -3.52 18.83
C GLN A 5 1.46 -2.91 19.89
N ARG A 6 0.67 -1.91 19.49
CA ARG A 6 -0.33 -1.24 20.35
C ARG A 6 -1.69 -1.36 19.70
N ASN A 7 -2.70 -1.74 20.49
CA ASN A 7 -4.08 -1.76 20.03
C ASN A 7 -4.69 -0.36 20.21
N THR A 8 -5.26 0.21 19.15
CA THR A 8 -5.99 1.48 19.25
C THR A 8 -7.49 1.18 19.24
N ASN A 9 -8.22 1.61 20.27
CA ASN A 9 -9.69 1.49 20.33
C ASN A 9 -10.41 2.26 19.20
N ARG A 10 -9.69 3.09 18.43
CA ARG A 10 -10.20 3.86 17.30
C ARG A 10 -9.19 3.80 16.15
N VAL A 11 -9.60 3.24 15.01
CA VAL A 11 -8.83 3.28 13.76
C VAL A 11 -8.96 4.67 13.15
N VAL A 12 -7.85 5.36 12.96
CA VAL A 12 -7.81 6.68 12.31
C VAL A 12 -6.59 6.71 11.38
N GLY A 13 -6.78 7.06 10.12
CA GLY A 13 -5.66 7.19 9.18
C GLY A 13 -6.11 7.52 7.77
N THR A 14 -5.14 7.73 6.89
CA THR A 14 -5.40 8.01 5.47
C THR A 14 -5.57 6.69 4.74
N TYR A 15 -6.74 6.49 4.12
CA TYR A 15 -7.03 5.29 3.34
C TYR A 15 -5.99 5.06 2.24
N GLY A 16 -5.65 3.80 2.00
CA GLY A 16 -4.60 3.39 1.06
C GLY A 16 -3.17 3.39 1.64
N TYR A 17 -2.88 4.17 2.68
CA TYR A 17 -1.57 4.13 3.35
C TYR A 17 -1.58 3.26 4.62
N MET A 18 -2.76 2.94 5.13
CA MET A 18 -2.91 2.10 6.32
C MET A 18 -2.55 0.64 6.01
N ALA A 19 -1.71 0.05 6.85
CA ALA A 19 -1.39 -1.37 6.79
C ALA A 19 -2.66 -2.23 6.99
N PRO A 20 -2.77 -3.41 6.37
CA PRO A 20 -3.97 -4.24 6.44
C PRO A 20 -4.35 -4.61 7.88
N GLU A 21 -3.37 -4.97 8.71
CA GLU A 21 -3.60 -5.32 10.11
C GLU A 21 -4.11 -4.14 10.94
N TYR A 22 -3.71 -2.92 10.59
CA TYR A 22 -4.19 -1.70 11.25
C TYR A 22 -5.60 -1.34 10.77
N ALA A 23 -5.85 -1.40 9.47
CA ALA A 23 -7.14 -1.06 8.87
C ALA A 23 -8.26 -2.04 9.29
N MET A 24 -7.96 -3.34 9.35
CA MET A 24 -8.95 -4.38 9.67
C MET A 24 -9.16 -4.57 11.18
N HIS A 25 -8.08 -4.50 11.98
CA HIS A 25 -8.10 -4.92 13.38
C HIS A 25 -7.66 -3.82 14.36
N GLY A 26 -7.29 -2.63 13.89
CA GLY A 26 -6.77 -1.55 14.74
C GLY A 26 -5.40 -1.85 15.36
N LEU A 27 -4.66 -2.82 14.80
CA LEU A 27 -3.35 -3.23 15.30
C LEU A 27 -2.27 -2.31 14.72
N TYR A 28 -1.84 -1.34 15.51
CA TYR A 28 -0.80 -0.40 15.12
C TYR A 28 0.58 -0.89 15.59
N SER A 29 1.60 -0.72 14.76
CA SER A 29 2.97 -1.05 15.11
C SER A 29 3.97 -0.30 14.23
N ILE A 30 5.25 -0.40 14.60
CA ILE A 30 6.36 0.06 13.75
C ILE A 30 6.31 -0.59 12.36
N LYS A 31 5.83 -1.85 12.25
CA LYS A 31 5.68 -2.52 10.93
C LYS A 31 4.54 -1.94 10.11
N SER A 32 3.53 -1.38 10.76
CA SER A 32 2.46 -0.66 10.08
C SER A 32 2.96 0.67 9.52
N ASP A 33 3.86 1.37 10.23
CA ASP A 33 4.56 2.55 9.69
C ASP A 33 5.46 2.20 8.50
N VAL A 34 6.16 1.06 8.55
CA VAL A 34 6.98 0.56 7.42
C VAL A 34 6.10 0.35 6.17
N PHE A 35 4.89 -0.17 6.34
CA PHE A 35 3.96 -0.33 5.23
C PHE A 35 3.60 1.03 4.61
N SER A 36 3.19 2.00 5.43
CA SER A 36 2.85 3.34 4.96
C SER A 36 4.03 4.03 4.26
N PHE A 37 5.25 3.85 4.77
CA PHE A 37 6.48 4.31 4.11
C PHE A 37 6.66 3.67 2.73
N GLY A 38 6.41 2.37 2.60
CA GLY A 38 6.50 1.66 1.32
C GLY A 38 5.52 2.20 0.28
N VAL A 39 4.27 2.44 0.68
CA VAL A 39 3.25 3.07 -0.19
C VAL A 39 3.72 4.46 -0.64
N LEU A 40 4.19 5.29 0.29
CA LEU A 40 4.70 6.63 -0.01
C LEU A 40 5.90 6.59 -0.98
N CYS A 41 6.83 5.65 -0.80
CA CYS A 41 7.95 5.49 -1.72
C CYS A 41 7.49 5.14 -3.13
N LEU A 42 6.51 4.23 -3.27
CA LEU A 42 5.95 3.89 -4.58
C LEU A 42 5.26 5.09 -5.22
N GLU A 43 4.51 5.87 -4.45
CA GLU A 43 3.87 7.09 -4.93
C GLU A 43 4.90 8.11 -5.45
N ILE A 44 6.00 8.31 -4.73
CA ILE A 44 7.09 9.22 -5.15
C ILE A 44 7.76 8.73 -6.44
N ILE A 45 8.12 7.44 -6.52
CA ILE A 45 8.86 6.90 -7.68
C ILE A 45 8.00 6.88 -8.93
N THR A 46 6.70 6.62 -8.78
CA THR A 46 5.76 6.52 -9.89
C THR A 46 5.13 7.86 -10.27
N GLY A 47 5.23 8.88 -9.40
CA GLY A 47 4.56 10.17 -9.58
C GLY A 47 3.03 10.09 -9.47
N ARG A 48 2.51 9.01 -8.92
CA ARG A 48 1.11 8.61 -9.00
C ARG A 48 0.50 8.53 -7.60
N ARG A 49 -0.53 9.34 -7.34
CA ARG A 49 -1.24 9.37 -6.05
C ARG A 49 -2.00 8.09 -5.75
N ASN A 50 -1.80 7.51 -4.57
CA ASN A 50 -2.46 6.29 -4.13
C ASN A 50 -4.02 6.31 -4.07
N SER A 51 -4.67 7.42 -4.43
CA SER A 51 -6.13 7.54 -4.54
C SER A 51 -6.62 7.03 -5.90
N HIS A 52 -7.22 5.83 -5.93
CA HIS A 52 -8.01 5.24 -7.02
C HIS A 52 -7.64 5.69 -8.44
N PHE A 53 -6.74 4.95 -9.10
CA PHE A 53 -6.51 5.15 -10.53
C PHE A 53 -7.60 4.49 -11.36
N CYS A 54 -8.22 5.27 -12.24
CA CYS A 54 -8.94 4.72 -13.36
C CYS A 54 -7.94 4.55 -14.51
N THR A 55 -7.44 3.33 -14.69
CA THR A 55 -6.70 2.95 -15.91
C THR A 55 -7.69 2.42 -16.95
N SER A 56 -7.32 2.46 -18.24
CA SER A 56 -8.12 1.86 -19.33
C SER A 56 -8.49 0.39 -19.10
N ASP A 57 -7.73 -0.28 -18.24
CA ASP A 57 -7.84 -1.72 -17.95
C ASP A 57 -8.63 -2.02 -16.64
N GLY A 58 -9.17 -1.00 -15.96
CA GLY A 58 -9.90 -1.14 -14.69
C GLY A 58 -9.39 -0.24 -13.56
N VAL A 59 -10.14 -0.24 -12.44
CA VAL A 59 -9.75 0.43 -11.18
C VAL A 59 -8.69 -0.43 -10.52
N PHE A 60 -7.43 -0.03 -10.65
CA PHE A 60 -6.32 -0.68 -9.94
C PHE A 60 -5.76 0.28 -8.90
N ASP A 61 -5.60 -0.21 -7.68
CA ASP A 61 -4.82 0.45 -6.65
C ASP A 61 -3.33 0.50 -7.03
N LEU A 62 -2.59 1.50 -6.53
CA LEU A 62 -1.17 1.73 -6.87
C LEU A 62 -0.33 0.46 -6.73
N LEU A 63 -0.54 -0.26 -5.63
CA LEU A 63 0.21 -1.46 -5.28
C LEU A 63 0.00 -2.58 -6.32
N SER A 64 -1.24 -2.74 -6.77
CA SER A 64 -1.60 -3.72 -7.81
C SER A 64 -0.93 -3.39 -9.14
N HIS A 65 -0.94 -2.10 -9.51
CA HIS A 65 -0.30 -1.64 -10.74
C HIS A 65 1.19 -1.91 -10.73
N VAL A 66 1.91 -1.47 -9.69
CA VAL A 66 3.36 -1.69 -9.57
C VAL A 66 3.69 -3.18 -9.53
N TRP A 67 2.94 -3.97 -8.75
CA TRP A 67 3.14 -5.41 -8.65
C TRP A 67 3.03 -6.12 -10.01
N ARG A 68 2.03 -5.74 -10.83
CA ARG A 68 1.84 -6.29 -12.18
C ARG A 68 3.03 -6.02 -13.10
N TYR A 69 3.65 -4.85 -13.01
CA TYR A 69 4.85 -4.54 -13.79
C TYR A 69 6.10 -5.21 -13.22
N TRP A 70 6.19 -5.35 -11.90
CA TRP A 70 7.24 -6.10 -11.22
C TRP A 70 7.27 -7.57 -11.68
N THR A 71 6.13 -8.27 -11.65
CA THR A 71 6.04 -9.68 -12.08
C THR A 71 6.31 -9.89 -13.57
N LYS A 72 6.02 -8.89 -14.40
CA LYS A 72 6.35 -8.89 -15.84
C LYS A 72 7.80 -8.50 -16.16
N GLY A 73 8.62 -8.18 -15.16
CA GLY A 73 10.00 -7.72 -15.37
C GLY A 73 10.11 -6.33 -16.03
N LYS A 74 9.03 -5.54 -15.98
CA LYS A 74 8.87 -4.25 -16.66
C LYS A 74 8.75 -3.09 -15.67
N VAL A 75 9.24 -3.25 -14.44
CA VAL A 75 9.03 -2.27 -13.36
C VAL A 75 9.55 -0.86 -13.67
N LEU A 76 10.54 -0.72 -14.56
CA LEU A 76 11.03 0.60 -14.97
C LEU A 76 10.01 1.40 -15.79
N GLU A 77 9.01 0.74 -16.40
CA GLU A 77 7.93 1.40 -17.14
C GLU A 77 6.95 2.15 -16.21
N VAL A 78 6.98 1.90 -14.90
CA VAL A 78 6.13 2.62 -13.94
C VAL A 78 6.79 3.86 -13.33
N VAL A 79 8.09 4.08 -13.58
CA VAL A 79 8.84 5.21 -13.05
C VAL A 79 8.33 6.51 -13.69
N ASP A 80 8.16 7.55 -12.89
CA ASP A 80 7.73 8.87 -13.36
C ASP A 80 8.71 9.38 -14.45
N PRO A 81 8.23 9.78 -15.64
CA PRO A 81 9.06 10.42 -16.66
C PRO A 81 9.83 11.66 -16.18
N VAL A 82 9.36 12.34 -15.12
CA VAL A 82 10.10 13.46 -14.50
C VAL A 82 11.43 13.00 -13.90
N LEU A 83 11.57 11.70 -13.60
CA LEU A 83 12.79 11.07 -13.08
C LEU A 83 13.65 10.45 -14.20
N ASP A 84 13.59 10.93 -15.45
CA ASP A 84 14.32 10.34 -16.59
C ASP A 84 15.85 10.25 -16.36
N ASP A 85 16.43 11.25 -15.69
CA ASP A 85 17.86 11.27 -15.33
C ASP A 85 18.20 10.41 -14.10
N PHE A 86 17.20 9.84 -13.41
CA PHE A 86 17.44 9.03 -12.23
C PHE A 86 18.03 7.66 -12.61
N PRO A 87 19.12 7.20 -11.96
CA PRO A 87 19.76 5.95 -12.34
C PRO A 87 18.79 4.76 -12.27
N ARG A 88 18.62 4.05 -13.39
CA ARG A 88 17.67 2.92 -13.52
C ARG A 88 17.87 1.83 -12.47
N ASN A 89 19.12 1.53 -12.12
CA ASN A 89 19.45 0.56 -11.06
C ASN A 89 18.97 1.04 -9.68
N LYS A 90 19.08 2.33 -9.39
CA LYS A 90 18.56 2.94 -8.16
C LYS A 90 17.04 2.93 -8.14
N ALA A 91 16.38 3.24 -9.27
CA ALA A 91 14.92 3.15 -9.40
C ALA A 91 14.43 1.73 -9.09
N MET A 92 15.02 0.73 -9.74
CA MET A 92 14.68 -0.68 -9.53
C MET A 92 14.89 -1.11 -8.07
N GLN A 93 16.00 -0.69 -7.45
CA GLN A 93 16.30 -0.94 -6.04
C GLN A 93 15.26 -0.30 -5.11
N CYS A 94 14.91 0.97 -5.33
CA CYS A 94 13.91 1.66 -4.53
C CYS A 94 12.54 0.99 -4.63
N ILE A 95 12.11 0.60 -5.83
CA ILE A 95 10.83 -0.10 -6.00
C ILE A 95 10.87 -1.47 -5.33
N HIS A 96 11.97 -2.20 -5.45
CA HIS A 96 12.14 -3.49 -4.79
C HIS A 96 12.06 -3.38 -3.25
N ILE A 97 12.73 -2.39 -2.66
CA ILE A 97 12.67 -2.12 -1.22
C ILE A 97 11.24 -1.71 -0.81
N ALA A 98 10.60 -0.85 -1.60
CA ALA A 98 9.24 -0.42 -1.32
C ALA A 98 8.25 -1.60 -1.37
N LEU A 99 8.39 -2.51 -2.34
CA LEU A 99 7.62 -3.75 -2.42
C LEU A 99 7.82 -4.67 -1.21
N LEU A 100 9.03 -4.72 -0.63
CA LEU A 100 9.27 -5.44 0.63
C LEU A 100 8.62 -4.76 1.83
N CYS A 101 8.45 -3.44 1.80
CA CYS A 101 7.80 -2.69 2.87
C CYS A 101 6.28 -2.86 2.87
N VAL A 102 5.65 -2.99 1.70
CA VAL A 102 4.18 -3.13 1.53
C VAL A 102 3.68 -4.58 1.56
N GLN A 103 4.46 -5.51 2.11
CA GLN A 103 4.05 -6.90 2.25
C GLN A 103 2.83 -7.05 3.15
N GLU A 104 1.95 -7.99 2.83
CA GLU A 104 0.76 -8.26 3.64
C GLU A 104 1.13 -8.71 5.06
N ASP A 105 2.00 -9.72 5.17
CA ASP A 105 2.53 -10.15 6.46
C ASP A 105 3.53 -9.11 7.03
N ALA A 106 3.17 -8.51 8.17
CA ALA A 106 4.00 -7.56 8.89
C ALA A 106 5.36 -8.14 9.33
N MET A 107 5.48 -9.45 9.50
CA MET A 107 6.71 -10.12 9.94
C MET A 107 7.78 -10.13 8.86
N ILE A 108 7.39 -10.23 7.59
CA ILE A 108 8.34 -10.26 6.46
C ILE A 108 8.78 -8.87 6.00
N ARG A 109 8.08 -7.81 6.42
CA ARG A 109 8.50 -6.42 6.18
C ARG A 109 9.87 -6.15 6.81
N PRO A 110 10.80 -5.46 6.14
CA PRO A 110 12.10 -5.10 6.72
C PRO A 110 11.93 -4.12 7.88
N ASN A 111 12.96 -4.02 8.73
CA ASN A 111 13.03 -2.94 9.72
C ASN A 111 13.54 -1.66 9.05
N MET A 112 13.18 -0.49 9.56
CA MET A 112 13.62 0.79 8.98
C MET A 112 15.15 0.94 8.93
N SER A 113 15.88 0.40 9.90
CA SER A 113 17.36 0.37 9.85
C SER A 113 17.87 -0.46 8.66
N SER A 114 17.24 -1.59 8.35
CA SER A 114 17.54 -2.39 7.16
C SER A 114 17.20 -1.64 5.88
N VAL A 115 16.05 -0.95 5.83
CA VAL A 115 15.66 -0.11 4.68
C VAL A 115 16.72 0.94 4.37
N VAL A 116 17.23 1.64 5.39
CA VAL A 116 18.31 2.65 5.23
C VAL A 116 19.59 2.01 4.67
N LEU A 117 19.99 0.85 5.19
CA LEU A 117 21.17 0.12 4.70
C LEU A 117 21.00 -0.30 3.23
N MET A 118 19.82 -0.82 2.88
CA MET A 118 19.48 -1.25 1.53
C MET A 118 19.50 -0.08 0.54
N LEU A 119 18.98 1.08 0.92
CA LEU A 119 19.02 2.30 0.09
C LEU A 119 20.45 2.84 -0.10
N SER A 120 21.30 2.63 0.91
CA SER A 120 22.70 3.10 0.94
C SER A 120 23.67 2.19 0.16
N ASN A 121 23.18 1.22 -0.62
CA ASN A 121 24.00 0.25 -1.38
C ASN A 121 24.87 -0.69 -0.53
N TYR A 122 24.57 -0.89 0.76
CA TYR A 122 25.22 -1.96 1.50
C TYR A 122 24.64 -3.30 1.04
N SER A 123 25.51 -4.24 0.63
CA SER A 123 25.10 -5.56 0.16
C SER A 123 24.39 -6.31 1.27
N THR A 124 23.07 -6.41 1.16
CA THR A 124 22.24 -7.30 1.96
C THR A 124 21.65 -8.35 1.03
N SER A 125 21.61 -9.62 1.45
CA SER A 125 20.84 -10.64 0.75
C SER A 125 19.38 -10.19 0.72
N VAL A 126 18.92 -9.70 -0.43
CA VAL A 126 17.58 -9.15 -0.52
C VAL A 126 16.61 -10.25 -0.94
N ARG A 127 15.61 -10.48 -0.09
CA ARG A 127 14.50 -11.40 -0.38
C ARG A 127 13.73 -10.89 -1.58
N VAL A 128 13.19 -11.80 -2.40
CA VAL A 128 12.27 -11.42 -3.47
C VAL A 128 10.93 -11.04 -2.82
N PRO A 129 10.37 -9.84 -3.10
CA PRO A 129 9.07 -9.46 -2.56
C PRO A 129 7.98 -10.40 -3.07
N SER A 130 7.03 -10.72 -2.20
CA SER A 130 5.76 -11.39 -2.54
C SER A 130 4.67 -10.37 -2.88
N ARG A 131 3.50 -10.85 -3.28
CA ARG A 131 2.35 -10.01 -3.63
C ARG A 131 2.00 -9.06 -2.47
N PRO A 132 1.92 -7.74 -2.69
CA PRO A 132 1.49 -6.77 -1.69
C PRO A 132 0.06 -7.03 -1.20
N ALA A 133 -0.23 -6.54 0.00
CA ALA A 133 -1.59 -6.52 0.53
C ALA A 133 -2.55 -5.81 -0.45
N PHE A 134 -3.82 -6.23 -0.47
CA PHE A 134 -4.88 -5.62 -1.28
C PHE A 134 -4.67 -5.64 -2.80
N SER A 135 -3.73 -6.45 -3.31
CA SER A 135 -3.65 -6.63 -4.75
C SER A 135 -4.85 -7.44 -5.23
N PHE A 136 -5.85 -6.79 -5.84
CA PHE A 136 -6.95 -7.45 -6.55
C PHE A 136 -6.52 -7.60 -8.01
N GLY A 137 -6.49 -8.83 -8.53
CA GLY A 137 -5.92 -9.04 -9.86
C GLY A 137 -5.95 -10.44 -10.44
N ASP A 138 -6.46 -11.45 -9.74
CA ASP A 138 -6.77 -12.75 -10.36
C ASP A 138 -8.09 -13.24 -9.75
N SER A 139 -9.21 -12.81 -10.31
CA SER A 139 -10.46 -13.54 -10.15
C SER A 139 -10.35 -14.83 -10.97
N GLU A 140 -10.16 -15.98 -10.31
CA GLU A 140 -10.75 -17.22 -10.81
C GLU A 140 -12.27 -17.01 -10.95
N PRO A 141 -12.92 -17.54 -12.01
CA PRO A 141 -14.34 -17.34 -12.20
C PRO A 141 -15.14 -18.15 -11.16
N ASN A 142 -16.12 -17.46 -10.55
CA ASN A 142 -17.16 -17.91 -9.61
C ASN A 142 -16.80 -18.06 -8.13
N GLN A 143 -17.13 -17.01 -7.36
CA GLN A 143 -18.19 -17.08 -6.34
C GLN A 143 -18.71 -15.66 -6.06
N PRO A 144 -20.04 -15.43 -5.98
CA PRO A 144 -20.57 -14.10 -5.69
C PRO A 144 -20.31 -13.74 -4.22
N MET A 145 -19.52 -12.70 -4.00
CA MET A 145 -19.35 -12.05 -2.70
C MET A 145 -20.67 -11.36 -2.33
N LEU A 146 -21.30 -11.80 -1.25
CA LEU A 146 -22.43 -11.09 -0.64
C LEU A 146 -21.94 -9.75 -0.11
N ILE A 147 -22.35 -8.66 -0.77
CA ILE A 147 -22.23 -7.32 -0.22
C ILE A 147 -23.35 -7.17 0.82
N GLU A 148 -23.03 -7.35 2.10
CA GLU A 148 -23.87 -6.79 3.15
C GLU A 148 -23.86 -5.27 3.00
N SER A 149 -25.00 -4.77 2.53
CA SER A 149 -25.25 -3.35 2.35
C SER A 149 -25.42 -2.74 3.73
N GLN A 150 -24.42 -2.03 4.25
CA GLN A 150 -24.71 -1.05 5.30
C GLN A 150 -25.50 0.09 4.64
N PRO A 151 -26.69 0.45 5.17
CA PRO A 151 -27.52 1.45 4.52
C PRO A 151 -26.86 2.83 4.63
N MET A 152 -26.78 3.46 3.46
CA MET A 152 -26.49 4.88 3.28
C MET A 152 -27.47 5.69 4.13
N MET A 153 -26.96 6.54 5.03
CA MET A 153 -27.78 7.55 5.71
C MET A 153 -28.45 8.44 4.65
N SER A 154 -29.76 8.34 4.54
CA SER A 154 -30.55 9.20 3.66
C SER A 154 -30.48 10.64 4.15
N ALA A 155 -30.22 11.55 3.22
CA ALA A 155 -30.28 12.99 3.42
C ALA A 155 -31.73 13.48 3.35
N GLU A 156 -32.56 13.03 4.30
CA GLU A 156 -33.93 13.56 4.51
C GLU A 156 -34.25 13.52 6.01
N ASP A 157 -33.61 14.39 6.79
CA ASP A 157 -34.16 14.84 8.07
C ASP A 157 -33.65 16.26 8.37
N PHE A 158 -34.15 17.21 7.57
CA PHE A 158 -34.15 18.62 7.92
C PHE A 158 -35.60 19.04 8.06
N THR A 159 -36.09 19.11 9.30
CA THR A 159 -37.29 19.81 9.84
C THR A 159 -37.54 19.16 11.21
N GLU A 160 -37.68 19.78 12.37
CA GLU A 160 -37.99 21.13 12.84
C GLU A 160 -37.41 21.29 14.27
N LEU A 161 -37.21 22.54 14.70
CA LEU A 161 -36.96 22.89 16.10
C LEU A 161 -38.19 22.56 16.97
N GLU A 162 -38.00 22.25 18.25
CA GLU A 162 -38.52 23.09 19.36
C GLU A 162 -37.94 22.70 20.74
N PRO A 163 -37.94 23.64 21.71
CA PRO A 163 -37.09 23.63 22.89
C PRO A 163 -37.82 23.22 24.18
N ARG A 164 -37.07 22.74 25.19
CA ARG A 164 -37.34 22.98 26.61
C ARG A 164 -36.04 22.95 27.42
#